data_AF-A0A524FGY1-F1
#
_entry.id   AF-A0A524FGY1-F1
#
_cell.length_a   1.000
_cell.length_b   1.000
_cell.length_c   1.000
_cell.angle_alpha   90.00
_cell.angle_beta   90.00
_cell.angle_gamma   90.00
#
_symmetry.space_group_name_H-M   'P 1'
#
loop_
_entity.id
_entity.type
_entity.pdbx_description
1 polymer ?
#
loop_
_entity_poly.entity_id
_entity_poly.type
_entity_poly.pdbx_seq_one_letter_code
_entity_poly.pdbx_strand_id
1 'polypeptide(L)'
;MEKKYSRETQIKIEKFLNFLESWEDLFSISINYYVGGWAIFLREKNMFPRSIVVFSPYDSDYCSIKSFEISFDKNTKEIFTELYNKENIKGLNALFIELKEVIYGKDIINTIKRKQ
;
A
#
# COMPACT_ATOMS: atom_id res chain seq x y z
N MET A 1 -15.29 22.26 -3.49
CA MET A 1 -13.98 21.92 -2.93
C MET A 1 -13.58 20.58 -3.51
N GLU A 2 -12.37 20.44 -4.05
CA GLU A 2 -11.89 19.13 -4.51
C GLU A 2 -11.82 18.17 -3.31
N LYS A 3 -12.37 16.95 -3.45
CA LYS A 3 -12.43 15.95 -2.36
C LYS A 3 -11.05 15.61 -1.78
N LYS A 4 -9.99 15.78 -2.59
CA LYS A 4 -8.59 15.64 -2.17
C LYS A 4 -8.18 16.62 -1.07
N TYR A 5 -8.77 17.81 -1.03
CA TYR A 5 -8.49 18.85 -0.03
C TYR A 5 -9.55 18.92 1.08
N SER A 6 -10.47 17.95 1.15
CA SER A 6 -11.41 17.93 2.27
C SER A 6 -10.67 17.67 3.58
N ARG A 7 -11.14 18.30 4.66
CA ARG A 7 -10.57 18.12 6.00
C ARG A 7 -10.55 16.64 6.41
N GLU A 8 -11.61 15.91 6.10
CA GLU A 8 -11.72 14.48 6.40
C GLU A 8 -10.65 13.65 5.68
N THR A 9 -10.44 13.89 4.38
CA THR A 9 -9.40 13.23 3.59
C THR A 9 -8.01 13.52 4.19
N GLN A 10 -7.73 14.78 4.48
CA GLN A 10 -6.43 15.19 5.01
C GLN A 10 -6.14 14.57 6.39
N ILE A 11 -7.14 14.50 7.27
CA ILE A 11 -7.01 13.80 8.56
C ILE A 11 -6.71 12.31 8.37
N LYS A 12 -7.35 11.63 7.40
CA LYS A 12 -7.07 10.22 7.12
C LYS A 12 -5.63 10.02 6.63
N ILE A 13 -5.16 10.90 5.74
CA ILE A 13 -3.80 10.85 5.19
C ILE A 13 -2.76 11.13 6.27
N GLU A 14 -2.96 12.15 7.10
CA GLU A 14 -2.06 12.49 8.21
C GLU A 14 -1.91 11.32 9.19
N LYS A 15 -3.02 10.66 9.56
CA LYS A 15 -2.97 9.43 10.38
C LYS A 15 -2.16 8.32 9.72
N PHE A 16 -2.24 8.22 8.40
CA PHE A 16 -1.47 7.24 7.63
C PHE A 16 0.02 7.55 7.65
N LEU A 17 0.40 8.80 7.41
CA LEU A 17 1.79 9.24 7.43
C LEU A 17 2.40 9.04 8.82
N ASN A 18 1.68 9.41 9.89
CA ASN A 18 2.14 9.19 11.26
C ASN A 18 2.33 7.70 11.59
N PHE A 19 1.45 6.82 11.07
CA PHE A 19 1.64 5.38 11.21
C PHE A 19 2.90 4.90 10.43
N LEU A 20 3.15 5.48 9.26
CA LEU A 20 4.22 5.08 8.37
C LEU A 20 5.59 5.67 8.70
N GLU A 21 5.66 6.70 9.54
CA GLU A 21 6.91 7.34 9.99
C GLU A 21 7.92 6.31 10.50
N SER A 22 7.46 5.33 11.28
CA SER A 22 8.29 4.23 11.80
C SER A 22 8.87 3.28 10.74
N TRP A 23 8.46 3.42 9.47
CA TRP A 23 8.86 2.56 8.35
C TRP A 23 9.64 3.30 7.26
N GLU A 24 9.93 4.59 7.44
CA GLU A 24 10.61 5.43 6.44
C GLU A 24 12.01 4.93 6.08
N ASP A 25 12.72 4.28 7.00
CA ASP A 25 14.04 3.72 6.71
C ASP A 25 13.96 2.50 5.76
N LEU A 26 12.85 1.76 5.80
CA LEU A 26 12.65 0.56 4.97
C LEU A 26 12.00 0.89 3.63
N PHE A 27 11.11 1.89 3.60
CA PHE A 27 10.29 2.21 2.44
C PHE A 27 10.41 3.67 2.02
N SER A 28 10.47 3.89 0.71
CA SER A 28 10.11 5.17 0.10
C SER A 28 8.59 5.27 0.03
N ILE A 29 8.02 6.33 0.60
CA ILE A 29 6.58 6.54 0.69
C ILE A 29 6.18 7.68 -0.25
N SER A 30 5.13 7.47 -1.03
CA SER A 30 4.53 8.53 -1.87
C SER A 30 3.02 8.44 -1.89
N ILE A 31 2.36 9.58 -2.13
CA ILE A 31 0.91 9.71 -2.13
C ILE A 31 0.47 10.27 -3.47
N ASN A 32 -0.45 9.57 -4.15
CA ASN A 32 -1.09 10.08 -5.35
C ASN A 32 -2.60 10.24 -5.15
N TYR A 33 -3.14 11.30 -5.73
CA TYR A 33 -4.56 11.61 -5.72
C TYR A 33 -5.17 11.32 -7.09
N TYR A 34 -6.34 10.71 -7.10
CA TYR A 34 -7.10 10.33 -8.28
C TYR A 34 -8.52 10.89 -8.18
N VAL A 35 -9.27 10.85 -9.29
CA VAL A 35 -10.67 11.33 -9.31
C VAL A 35 -11.54 10.61 -8.25
N GLY A 36 -11.31 9.30 -8.06
CA GLY A 36 -12.12 8.47 -7.16
C GLY A 36 -11.57 8.30 -5.73
N GLY A 37 -10.37 8.76 -5.43
CA GLY A 37 -9.73 8.49 -4.14
C GLY A 37 -8.25 8.83 -4.12
N TRP A 38 -7.53 8.29 -3.15
CA TRP A 38 -6.09 8.46 -3.01
C TRP A 38 -5.41 7.11 -2.80
N ALA A 39 -4.14 7.04 -3.16
CA ALA A 39 -3.31 5.87 -2.92
C ALA A 39 -1.99 6.25 -2.26
N ILE A 40 -1.54 5.40 -1.35
CA ILE A 40 -0.21 5.45 -0.75
C ILE A 40 0.60 4.29 -1.32
N PHE A 41 1.78 4.62 -1.82
CA PHE A 41 2.74 3.67 -2.34
C PHE A 41 3.90 3.58 -1.37
N LEU A 42 4.20 2.37 -0.93
CA LEU A 42 5.39 2.03 -0.17
C LEU A 42 6.27 1.18 -1.08
N ARG A 43 7.50 1.61 -1.32
CA ARG A 43 8.47 0.86 -2.12
C ARG A 43 9.72 0.60 -1.29
N GLU A 44 10.09 -0.66 -1.12
CA GLU A 44 11.29 -1.01 -0.35
C GLU A 44 12.55 -0.37 -0.95
N LYS A 45 13.47 0.06 -0.08
CA LYS A 45 14.75 0.68 -0.46
C LYS A 45 15.86 -0.37 -0.67
N ASN A 46 15.53 -1.54 -1.20
CA ASN A 46 16.47 -2.65 -1.42
C ASN A 46 16.63 -2.99 -2.92
N MET A 47 17.48 -3.98 -3.23
CA MET A 47 17.84 -4.38 -4.61
C MET A 47 16.72 -5.14 -5.34
N PHE A 48 15.80 -5.77 -4.60
CA PHE A 48 14.66 -6.53 -5.14
C PHE A 48 13.38 -6.05 -4.44
N PRO A 49 12.91 -4.84 -4.76
CA PRO A 49 11.96 -4.15 -3.91
C PRO A 49 10.58 -4.75 -3.98
N ARG A 50 9.96 -4.94 -2.82
CA ARG A 50 8.50 -5.06 -2.76
C ARG A 50 7.85 -3.69 -2.90
N SER A 51 6.70 -3.65 -3.55
CA SER A 51 5.82 -2.49 -3.58
C SER A 51 4.48 -2.81 -2.97
N ILE A 52 4.09 -2.06 -1.95
CA ILE A 52 2.80 -2.15 -1.28
C ILE A 52 2.00 -0.91 -1.67
N VAL A 53 0.77 -1.12 -2.13
CA VAL A 53 -0.16 -0.07 -2.53
C VAL A 53 -1.39 -0.14 -1.65
N VAL A 54 -1.67 0.96 -0.95
CA VAL A 54 -2.92 1.15 -0.23
C VAL A 54 -3.78 2.11 -1.02
N PHE A 55 -5.04 1.76 -1.26
CA PHE A 55 -6.00 2.65 -1.92
C PHE A 55 -7.23 2.87 -1.04
N SER A 56 -7.73 4.12 -1.04
CA SER A 56 -8.93 4.52 -0.32
C SER A 56 -9.77 5.46 -1.19
N PRO A 57 -11.05 5.12 -1.48
CA PRO A 57 -11.99 6.02 -2.12
C PRO A 57 -12.35 7.21 -1.21
N TYR A 58 -12.69 8.35 -1.80
CA TYR A 58 -13.09 9.52 -0.98
C TYR A 58 -14.39 9.30 -0.21
N ASP A 59 -15.39 8.70 -0.85
CA ASP A 59 -16.75 8.58 -0.31
C ASP A 59 -17.03 7.22 0.32
N SER A 60 -15.97 6.53 0.76
CA SER A 60 -16.06 5.20 1.35
C SER A 60 -15.17 5.07 2.58
N ASP A 61 -15.57 4.19 3.49
CA ASP A 61 -14.75 3.76 4.62
C ASP A 61 -13.98 2.46 4.31
N TYR A 62 -14.11 1.94 3.09
CA TYR A 62 -13.38 0.76 2.65
C TYR A 62 -12.05 1.14 2.02
N CYS A 63 -11.04 0.33 2.29
CA CYS A 63 -9.71 0.45 1.70
C CYS A 63 -9.29 -0.90 1.11
N SER A 64 -8.25 -0.87 0.27
CA SER A 64 -7.63 -2.07 -0.27
C SER A 64 -6.12 -2.02 -0.12
N ILE A 65 -5.50 -3.17 0.07
CA ILE A 65 -4.04 -3.34 0.05
C ILE A 65 -3.69 -4.31 -1.07
N LYS A 66 -2.71 -3.94 -1.89
CA LYS A 66 -2.02 -4.84 -2.82
C LYS A 66 -0.53 -4.83 -2.55
N SER A 67 0.13 -5.97 -2.71
CA SER A 67 1.59 -6.09 -2.61
C SER A 67 2.12 -6.78 -3.86
N PHE A 68 3.27 -6.31 -4.34
CA PHE A 68 3.93 -6.77 -5.55
C PHE A 68 5.41 -7.01 -5.31
N GLU A 69 5.93 -8.08 -5.90
CA GLU A 69 7.36 -8.25 -6.12
C GLU A 69 7.75 -7.49 -7.40
N ILE A 70 8.79 -6.66 -7.32
CA ILE A 70 9.35 -6.00 -8.50
C ILE A 70 10.57 -6.79 -8.98
N SER A 71 10.51 -7.19 -10.24
CA SER A 71 11.63 -7.80 -10.97
C SER A 71 11.91 -7.00 -12.25
N PHE A 72 12.97 -7.36 -12.97
CA PHE A 72 13.34 -6.67 -14.21
C PHE A 72 13.35 -7.64 -15.39
N ASP A 73 12.79 -7.22 -16.51
CA ASP A 73 12.87 -7.95 -17.77
C ASP A 73 14.26 -7.82 -18.42
N LYS A 74 14.47 -8.52 -19.55
CA LYS A 74 15.74 -8.46 -20.31
C LYS A 74 16.08 -7.05 -20.84
N ASN A 75 15.10 -6.15 -20.91
CA ASN A 75 15.25 -4.76 -21.34
C ASN A 75 15.26 -3.80 -20.15
N THR A 76 15.51 -4.28 -18.93
CA THR A 76 15.53 -3.51 -17.69
C THR A 76 14.21 -2.81 -17.34
N LYS A 77 13.08 -3.29 -17.88
CA LYS A 77 11.75 -2.80 -17.51
C LYS A 77 11.26 -3.50 -16.25
N GLU A 78 10.62 -2.74 -15.37
CA GLU A 78 10.00 -3.27 -14.16
C GLU A 78 8.82 -4.19 -14.51
N ILE A 79 8.85 -5.39 -13.95
CA ILE A 79 7.74 -6.35 -13.94
C ILE A 79 7.21 -6.46 -12.52
N PHE A 80 5.91 -6.27 -12.37
CA PHE A 80 5.20 -6.38 -11.09
C PHE A 80 4.48 -7.72 -11.02
N THR A 81 4.85 -8.56 -10.06
CA THR A 81 4.17 -9.82 -9.78
C THR A 81 3.36 -9.67 -8.50
N GLU A 82 2.04 -9.83 -8.57
CA GLU A 82 1.17 -9.72 -7.39
C GLU A 82 1.50 -10.82 -6.37
N LEU A 83 1.80 -10.42 -5.14
CA LEU A 83 2.01 -11.29 -3.98
C LEU A 83 0.76 -11.36 -3.10
N TYR A 84 0.05 -10.25 -3.01
CA TYR A 84 -1.09 -10.12 -2.11
C TYR A 84 -2.12 -9.13 -2.63
N ASN A 85 -3.38 -9.46 -2.43
CA ASN A 85 -4.50 -8.56 -2.69
C ASN A 85 -5.57 -8.80 -1.62
N LYS A 86 -5.95 -7.74 -0.92
CA LYS A 86 -7.09 -7.73 -0.01
C LYS A 86 -7.91 -6.47 -0.23
N GLU A 87 -9.15 -6.70 -0.65
CA GLU A 87 -10.14 -5.65 -0.91
C GLU A 87 -11.10 -5.51 0.27
N ASN A 88 -11.84 -4.40 0.31
CA ASN A 88 -12.94 -4.15 1.25
C ASN A 88 -12.54 -4.21 2.74
N ILE A 89 -11.36 -3.68 3.10
CA ILE A 89 -10.94 -3.51 4.49
C ILE A 89 -11.70 -2.31 5.08
N LYS A 90 -12.55 -2.55 6.08
CA LYS A 90 -13.40 -1.52 6.68
C LYS A 90 -12.67 -0.72 7.76
N GLY A 91 -12.47 0.56 7.52
CA GLY A 91 -11.90 1.51 8.47
C GLY A 91 -10.38 1.44 8.62
N LEU A 92 -9.81 2.54 9.13
CA LEU A 92 -8.35 2.71 9.25
C LEU A 92 -7.70 1.73 10.24
N ASN A 93 -8.38 1.37 11.33
CA ASN A 93 -7.78 0.47 12.33
C ASN A 93 -7.52 -0.92 11.77
N ALA A 94 -8.51 -1.51 11.08
CA ALA A 94 -8.34 -2.81 10.44
C ALA A 94 -7.27 -2.76 9.36
N LEU A 95 -7.18 -1.64 8.64
CA LEU A 95 -6.19 -1.38 7.61
C LEU A 95 -4.77 -1.29 8.16
N PHE A 96 -4.55 -0.61 9.29
CA PHE A 96 -3.23 -0.54 9.91
C PHE A 96 -2.75 -1.88 10.45
N ILE A 97 -3.65 -2.70 11.02
CA ILE A 97 -3.34 -4.07 11.43
C ILE A 97 -2.90 -4.88 10.19
N GLU A 98 -3.71 -4.85 9.13
CA GLU A 98 -3.43 -5.59 7.91
C GLU A 98 -2.13 -5.13 7.24
N LEU A 99 -1.91 -3.82 7.14
CA LEU A 99 -0.70 -3.24 6.55
C LEU A 99 0.55 -3.62 7.35
N LYS A 100 0.48 -3.60 8.69
CA LYS A 100 1.57 -4.04 9.55
C LYS A 100 1.94 -5.50 9.30
N GLU A 101 0.94 -6.38 9.18
CA GLU A 101 1.18 -7.79 8.85
C GLU A 101 1.81 -7.97 7.46
N VAL A 102 1.36 -7.19 6.46
CA VAL A 102 1.95 -7.21 5.11
C VAL A 102 3.40 -6.71 5.13
N ILE A 103 3.70 -5.62 5.83
CA ILE A 103 5.07 -5.11 6.02
C ILE A 103 5.96 -6.21 6.62
N TYR A 104 5.45 -6.94 7.62
CA TYR A 104 6.14 -8.09 8.23
C TYR A 104 6.21 -9.37 7.37
N GLY A 105 5.69 -9.36 6.14
CA GLY A 105 5.89 -10.47 5.19
C GLY A 105 4.73 -11.45 5.08
N LYS A 106 3.53 -11.11 5.57
CA LYS A 106 2.32 -11.92 5.35
C LYS A 106 2.07 -12.23 3.87
N ASP A 107 2.35 -11.27 3.00
CA ASP A 107 2.28 -11.38 1.54
C ASP A 107 3.22 -12.45 0.98
N ILE A 108 4.48 -12.46 1.44
CA ILE A 108 5.50 -13.44 1.05
C ILE A 108 5.10 -14.84 1.50
N ILE A 109 4.73 -15.00 2.78
CA ILE A 109 4.38 -16.30 3.36
C ILE A 109 3.16 -16.92 2.65
N ASN A 110 2.15 -16.10 2.38
CA ASN A 110 0.96 -16.56 1.68
C ASN A 110 1.25 -17.00 0.24
N THR A 111 2.18 -16.32 -0.44
CA THR A 111 2.60 -16.68 -1.79
C THR A 111 3.29 -18.05 -1.82
N ILE A 112 4.15 -18.34 -0.84
CA ILE A 112 4.82 -19.64 -0.73
C ILE A 112 3.82 -20.77 -0.52
N LYS A 113 2.83 -20.58 0.37
CA LYS A 113 1.80 -21.59 0.65
C LYS A 113 0.92 -21.93 -0.57
N ARG A 114 0.73 -21.00 -1.50
CA ARG A 114 -0.06 -21.23 -2.74
C ARG A 114 0.70 -22.03 -3.80
N LYS A 115 2.03 -22.14 -3.69
CA LYS A 115 2.89 -22.86 -4.65
C LYS A 115 3.18 -24.31 -4.23
N GLN A 116 2.72 -24.74 -3.05
CA GLN A 116 2.77 -26.13 -2.56
C GLN A 116 1.43 -26.82 -2.82
#